data_AF-I3X8V1-F1
#
_entry.id   AF-I3X8V1-F1
#
_cell.length_a   1.000
_cell.length_b   1.000
_cell.length_c   1.000
_cell.angle_alpha   90.00
_cell.angle_beta   90.00
_cell.angle_gamma   90.00
#
_symmetry.space_group_name_H-M   'P 1'
#
loop_
_entity.id
_entity.type
_entity.pdbx_description
1 polymer ?
#
loop_
_entity_poly.entity_id
_entity_poly.type
_entity_poly.pdbx_seq_one_letter_code
_entity_poly.pdbx_strand_id
1 'polypeptide(L)'
;MENRHPMRSDDFSRYVVKHPASGIYRYYRRVPTVVAHLDKRAHVKKSLKTKDLKTALERAEQVHEAAENFWRALLAGNNNEHAFARY
;
A
#
# COMPACT_ATOMS: atom_id res chain seq x y z
N MET A 1 24.16 -1.39 -25.25
CA MET A 1 22.72 -1.36 -25.56
C MET A 1 22.11 -2.44 -24.68
N GLU A 2 21.53 -2.13 -23.54
CA GLU A 2 20.22 -1.50 -23.37
C GLU A 2 20.16 -0.94 -21.94
N ASN A 3 19.91 0.37 -21.81
CA ASN A 3 19.62 1.01 -20.54
C ASN A 3 18.26 0.52 -20.05
N ARG A 4 18.24 -0.58 -19.30
CA ARG A 4 17.12 -0.88 -18.41
C ARG A 4 17.16 0.15 -17.28
N HIS A 5 16.61 1.34 -17.54
CA HIS A 5 16.08 2.17 -16.46
C HIS A 5 15.17 1.24 -15.65
N PRO A 6 15.44 0.94 -14.37
CA PRO A 6 14.41 0.36 -13.55
C PRO A 6 13.26 1.37 -13.59
N MET A 7 12.15 0.97 -14.21
CA MET A 7 10.83 1.54 -13.96
C MET A 7 10.84 1.93 -12.49
N ARG A 8 10.78 3.24 -12.18
CA ARG A 8 10.79 3.77 -10.81
C ARG A 8 9.81 2.92 -10.02
N SER A 9 10.31 1.90 -9.33
CA SER A 9 9.50 1.10 -8.43
C SER A 9 9.00 2.14 -7.46
N ASP A 10 7.70 2.37 -7.49
CA ASP A 10 7.05 3.36 -6.65
C ASP A 10 7.56 3.10 -5.25
N ASP A 11 8.47 3.95 -4.76
CA ASP A 11 9.26 3.63 -3.57
C ASP A 11 8.29 3.52 -2.40
N PHE A 12 7.92 2.29 -2.04
CA PHE A 12 6.89 2.05 -1.05
C PHE A 12 7.41 2.37 0.35
N SER A 13 8.74 2.46 0.52
CA SER A 13 9.39 2.78 1.78
C SER A 13 8.97 4.15 2.31
N ARG A 14 8.67 5.12 1.43
CA ARG A 14 8.09 6.43 1.81
C ARG A 14 6.76 6.36 2.56
N TYR A 15 6.03 5.25 2.43
CA TYR A 15 4.77 5.02 3.13
C TYR A 15 4.96 4.33 4.48
N VAL A 16 6.19 3.99 4.85
CA VAL A 16 6.53 3.35 6.12
C VAL A 16 6.89 4.41 7.16
N VAL A 17 5.98 4.65 8.09
CA VAL A 17 6.12 5.69 9.13
C VAL A 17 6.27 5.03 10.49
N LYS A 18 7.30 5.44 11.24
CA LYS A 18 7.49 5.01 12.63
C LYS A 18 6.58 5.80 13.56
N HIS A 19 5.82 5.10 14.41
CA HIS A 19 5.02 5.79 15.41
C HIS A 19 5.91 6.34 16.55
N PRO A 20 5.84 7.65 16.88
CA PRO A 20 6.75 8.26 17.85
C PRO A 20 6.59 7.69 19.26
N ALA A 21 5.36 7.39 19.72
CA ALA A 21 5.14 6.91 21.08
C ALA A 21 5.43 5.41 21.27
N SER A 22 5.06 4.56 20.29
CA SER A 22 5.19 3.10 20.45
C SER A 22 6.42 2.52 19.76
N GLY A 23 7.06 3.28 18.86
CA GLY A 23 8.15 2.82 18.00
C GLY A 23 7.73 1.81 16.93
N ILE A 24 6.44 1.46 16.83
CA ILE A 24 5.91 0.50 15.86
C ILE A 24 5.76 1.19 14.49
N TYR A 25 6.23 0.54 13.45
CA TYR A 25 6.07 0.99 12.07
C TYR A 25 4.63 0.79 11.56
N ARG A 26 4.20 1.70 10.69
CA ARG A 26 2.89 1.67 10.04
C ARG A 26 3.03 1.99 8.56
N TYR A 27 2.21 1.33 7.76
CA TYR A 27 1.96 1.72 6.38
C TYR A 27 0.90 2.83 6.37
N TYR A 28 1.21 3.95 5.72
CA TYR A 28 0.31 5.09 5.58
C TYR A 28 0.41 5.68 4.18
N ARG A 29 -0.63 5.46 3.36
CA ARG A 29 -0.70 5.92 1.98
C ARG A 29 -2.06 6.56 1.71
N ARG A 30 -2.07 7.68 0.97
CA ARG A 30 -3.31 8.29 0.47
C ARG A 30 -3.88 7.46 -0.68
N VAL A 31 -5.20 7.30 -0.72
CA VAL A 31 -5.87 6.67 -1.86
C VAL A 31 -5.66 7.54 -3.12
N PRO A 32 -5.19 6.98 -4.25
CA PRO A 32 -4.97 7.72 -5.48
C PRO A 32 -6.27 8.37 -5.98
N THR A 33 -6.16 9.59 -6.50
CA THR A 33 -7.30 10.36 -7.02
C THR A 33 -8.06 9.62 -8.12
N VAL A 34 -7.33 8.87 -8.95
CA VAL A 34 -7.90 8.04 -10.03
C VAL A 34 -8.85 6.95 -9.53
N VAL A 35 -8.71 6.49 -8.30
CA VAL A 35 -9.63 5.51 -7.68
C VAL A 35 -10.45 6.08 -6.53
N ALA A 36 -10.26 7.35 -6.16
CA ALA A 36 -10.96 7.96 -5.02
C ALA A 36 -12.49 8.01 -5.20
N HIS A 37 -12.98 7.93 -6.44
CA HIS A 37 -14.41 7.82 -6.73
C HIS A 37 -14.96 6.39 -6.53
N LEU A 38 -14.09 5.37 -6.51
CA LEU A 38 -14.42 3.96 -6.30
C LEU A 38 -14.11 3.51 -4.87
N ASP A 39 -12.96 3.93 -4.32
CA ASP A 39 -12.54 3.73 -2.94
C ASP A 39 -12.76 5.02 -2.15
N LYS A 40 -13.83 5.04 -1.34
CA LYS A 40 -14.20 6.19 -0.49
C LYS A 40 -13.24 6.42 0.69
N ARG A 41 -12.25 5.54 0.91
CA ARG A 41 -11.26 5.73 1.97
C ARG A 41 -10.37 6.92 1.61
N ALA A 42 -10.03 7.76 2.60
CA ALA A 42 -9.05 8.82 2.39
C ALA A 42 -7.61 8.27 2.36
N HIS A 43 -7.32 7.30 3.24
CA HIS A 43 -5.99 6.73 3.41
C HIS A 43 -6.05 5.24 3.74
N VAL A 44 -5.08 4.48 3.23
CA VAL A 44 -4.75 3.13 3.68
C VAL A 44 -3.80 3.26 4.86
N LYS A 45 -4.29 2.88 6.05
CA LYS A 45 -3.53 2.90 7.30
C LYS A 45 -3.48 1.50 7.88
N LYS A 46 -2.30 0.88 7.92
CA LYS A 46 -2.09 -0.45 8.50
C LYS A 46 -0.92 -0.45 9.48
N SER A 47 -1.13 -0.98 10.68
CA SER A 47 -0.02 -1.22 11.60
C SER A 47 0.82 -2.39 11.10
N LEU A 48 2.13 -2.20 10.97
CA LEU A 48 3.06 -3.26 10.54
C LEU A 48 3.48 -4.14 11.73
N LYS A 49 3.02 -3.84 12.95
CA LYS A 49 3.19 -4.65 14.16
C LYS A 49 4.64 -5.05 14.43
N THR A 50 5.59 -4.19 14.09
CA THR A 50 7.02 -4.40 14.32
C THR A 50 7.72 -3.07 14.59
N LYS A 51 8.81 -3.11 15.36
CA LYS A 51 9.72 -1.97 15.58
C LYS A 51 11.02 -2.11 14.77
N ASP A 52 11.19 -3.23 14.06
CA ASP A 52 12.33 -3.48 13.17
C ASP A 52 12.02 -2.94 11.76
N LEU A 53 12.95 -2.17 11.19
CA LEU A 53 12.75 -1.50 9.91
C LEU A 53 12.72 -2.50 8.75
N LYS A 54 13.60 -3.51 8.76
CA LYS A 54 13.67 -4.51 7.69
C LYS A 54 12.34 -5.28 7.59
N THR A 55 11.89 -5.83 8.72
CA THR A 55 10.59 -6.51 8.84
C THR A 55 9.43 -5.58 8.47
N ALA A 56 9.52 -4.29 8.81
CA ALA A 56 8.50 -3.31 8.44
C ALA A 56 8.42 -3.14 6.92
N LEU A 57 9.56 -3.05 6.23
CA LEU A 57 9.61 -2.93 4.77
C LEU A 57 9.02 -4.17 4.09
N GLU A 58 9.39 -5.38 4.51
CA GLU A 58 8.84 -6.62 3.96
C GLU A 58 7.32 -6.71 4.12
N ARG A 59 6.79 -6.30 5.29
CA ARG A 59 5.34 -6.24 5.53
C ARG A 59 4.67 -5.11 4.75
N ALA A 60 5.35 -3.99 4.55
CA ALA A 60 4.83 -2.84 3.82
C ALA A 60 4.70 -3.13 2.33
N GLU A 61 5.64 -3.89 1.76
CA GLU A 61 5.59 -4.38 0.39
C GLU A 61 4.29 -5.18 0.16
N GLN A 62 4.00 -6.16 1.01
CA GLN A 62 2.76 -6.95 0.92
C GLN A 62 1.50 -6.07 1.00
N VAL A 63 1.47 -5.08 1.91
CA VAL A 63 0.34 -4.14 2.03
C VAL A 63 0.22 -3.26 0.77
N HIS A 64 1.35 -2.82 0.22
CA HIS A 64 1.39 -2.00 -0.98
C HIS A 64 0.88 -2.75 -2.20
N GLU A 65 1.40 -3.95 -2.46
CA GLU A 65 0.96 -4.79 -3.58
C GLU A 65 -0.53 -5.12 -3.48
N ALA A 66 -0.99 -5.45 -2.27
CA ALA A 66 -2.39 -5.74 -2.01
C ALA A 66 -3.31 -4.54 -2.29
N ALA A 67 -2.88 -3.32 -1.90
CA ALA A 67 -3.59 -2.08 -2.21
C ALA A 67 -3.59 -1.75 -3.71
N GLU A 68 -2.44 -1.89 -4.38
CA GLU A 68 -2.32 -1.69 -5.83
C GLU A 68 -3.21 -2.65 -6.61
N ASN A 69 -3.20 -3.94 -6.26
CA ASN A 69 -4.03 -4.95 -6.90
C ASN A 69 -5.53 -4.69 -6.67
N PHE A 70 -5.91 -4.25 -5.47
CA PHE A 70 -7.28 -3.84 -5.18
C PHE A 70 -7.71 -2.68 -6.07
N TRP A 71 -6.91 -1.62 -6.17
CA TRP A 71 -7.24 -0.46 -7.00
C TRP A 71 -7.24 -0.76 -8.50
N ARG A 72 -6.32 -1.61 -8.98
CA ARG A 72 -6.37 -2.12 -10.36
C ARG A 72 -7.66 -2.89 -10.64
N ALA A 73 -8.10 -3.72 -9.70
CA ALA A 73 -9.35 -4.46 -9.83
C ALA A 73 -10.58 -3.53 -9.85
N LEU A 74 -10.59 -2.48 -9.02
CA LEU A 74 -11.64 -1.46 -9.05
C LEU A 74 -11.69 -0.76 -10.41
N LEU A 75 -10.53 -0.33 -10.94
CA LEU A 75 -10.44 0.34 -12.23
C LEU A 75 -10.83 -0.56 -13.41
N ALA A 76 -10.57 -1.85 -13.32
CA ALA A 76 -10.96 -2.82 -14.34
C ALA A 76 -12.49 -3.06 -14.40
N GLY A 77 -13.28 -2.42 -13.54
CA GLY A 77 -14.73 -2.62 -13.48
C GLY A 77 -15.12 -4.02 -13.02
N ASN A 78 -14.17 -4.77 -12.44
CA ASN A 78 -14.48 -6.07 -11.87
C ASN A 78 -15.26 -5.80 -10.58
N ASN A 79 -16.59 -5.95 -10.64
CA ASN A 79 -17.51 -5.92 -9.51
C ASN A 79 -17.13 -7.05 -8.54
N ASN A 80 -16.05 -6.84 -7.79
CA ASN A 80 -15.59 -7.73 -6.75
C ASN A 80 -16.42 -7.47 -5.50
N GLU A 81 -17.71 -7.84 -5.55
CA GLU A 81 -18.60 -7.94 -4.39
C GLU A 81 -18.03 -8.89 -3.30
N HIS A 82 -16.98 -9.67 -3.62
CA HIS A 82 -16.31 -10.60 -2.71
C HIS A 82 -14.96 -10.15 -2.12
N ALA A 83 -14.38 -9.01 -2.52
CA ALA A 83 -13.04 -8.61 -2.04
C ALA A 83 -13.02 -7.88 -0.68
N PHE A 84 -14.17 -7.72 -0.03
CA PHE A 84 -14.27 -7.07 1.29
C PHE A 84 -13.89 -7.98 2.47
N ALA A 85 -13.77 -9.30 2.27
CA ALA A 85 -13.69 -10.26 3.37
C ALA A 85 -12.28 -10.60 3.89
N ARG A 86 -11.18 -9.99 3.38
CA ARG A 86 -9.81 -10.43 3.74
C ARG A 86 -8.79 -9.33 4.01
N TYR A 87 -9.18 -8.21 4.62
CA TYR A 87 -8.22 -7.18 5.07
C TYR A 87 -8.32 -6.79 6.53
#